data_AF-A0A6P5SF03-F1
#
_entry.id   AF-A0A6P5SF03-F1
#
_cell.length_a   1.000
_cell.length_b   1.000
_cell.length_c   1.000
_cell.angle_alpha   90.00
_cell.angle_beta   90.00
_cell.angle_gamma   90.00
#
_symmetry.space_group_name_H-M   'P 1'
#
loop_
_entity.id
_entity.type
_entity.pdbx_description
1 polymer ?
#
loop_
_entity_poly.entity_id
_entity_poly.type
_entity_poly.pdbx_seq_one_letter_code
_entity_poly.pdbx_strand_id
1 'polypeptide(L)'
;MGKKRNKKTFVWRPKPKSRTPPAEMRNWLDLPRDVTVSILSRLRPVEILESAQMVCMAWRIICKDPLMWRTIDMANDGEDDDMFYNLDAVCRHAVDRSCGRLVDINIEHFGDEDLLEYITDSCGGIRRLGLVGCYRISRVGLGKAASKLTLLEELEIYECNLSRTSLEMVGRSCPLLKSFKLNRPEFSDYGISGFAAYDGFDDWNDDENGDESNDDENGDENGGSVIDSFGKDDEALAIAGTMNGLHHLQLFGNRLTNDGLRKILDCCPHLESLDLRNCFNLDLKGALGKRCAERIKQLRLPNDSIDDYEFRTAPCDYGFYNDSEDFDCDDDYPYDFNGYYSDDSDFYDDFTKIRFSDLF
;
A
#
# COMPACT_ATOMS: atom_id res chain seq x y z
N MET A 1 1.08 -76.76 66.58
CA MET A 1 0.31 -76.68 65.31
C MET A 1 0.04 -75.21 64.97
N GLY A 2 0.27 -74.80 63.72
CA GLY A 2 -0.30 -73.60 63.10
C GLY A 2 0.43 -72.26 63.25
N LYS A 3 1.49 -72.02 62.46
CA LYS A 3 2.04 -70.67 62.20
C LYS A 3 0.98 -69.81 61.46
N LYS A 4 0.39 -68.80 62.12
CA LYS A 4 -0.46 -67.79 61.45
C LYS A 4 0.40 -66.63 60.96
N ARG A 5 0.52 -66.51 59.64
CA ARG A 5 1.19 -65.40 58.94
C ARG A 5 0.34 -64.14 59.08
N ASN A 6 0.85 -63.11 59.77
CA ASN A 6 0.21 -61.80 59.85
C ASN A 6 0.30 -61.09 58.50
N LYS A 7 -0.81 -61.01 57.77
CA LYS A 7 -0.97 -60.13 56.60
C LYS A 7 -1.13 -58.71 57.12
N LYS A 8 -0.06 -57.90 57.09
CA LYS A 8 -0.17 -56.45 57.29
C LYS A 8 -0.84 -55.88 56.03
N THR A 9 -2.04 -55.35 56.20
CA THR A 9 -2.81 -54.64 55.19
C THR A 9 -2.09 -53.33 54.83
N PHE A 10 -1.73 -53.17 53.56
CA PHE A 10 -1.26 -51.89 53.04
C PHE A 10 -2.46 -50.94 52.96
N VAL A 11 -2.50 -49.97 53.87
CA VAL A 11 -3.45 -48.85 53.78
C VAL A 11 -2.92 -47.87 52.75
N TRP A 12 -3.52 -47.87 51.56
CA TRP A 12 -3.23 -46.85 50.54
C TRP A 12 -3.78 -45.51 51.04
N ARG A 13 -2.89 -44.55 51.33
CA ARG A 13 -3.27 -43.15 51.59
C ARG A 13 -3.06 -42.39 50.27
N PRO A 14 -4.09 -41.80 49.66
CA PRO A 14 -3.88 -40.91 48.53
C PRO A 14 -2.99 -39.76 48.99
N LYS A 15 -1.93 -39.46 48.23
CA LYS A 15 -1.16 -38.23 48.45
C LYS A 15 -2.13 -37.04 48.30
N PRO A 16 -2.08 -36.01 49.17
CA PRO A 16 -2.86 -34.80 48.96
C PRO A 16 -2.48 -34.25 47.58
N LYS A 17 -3.48 -33.98 46.73
CA LYS A 17 -3.26 -33.33 45.44
C LYS A 17 -2.54 -32.01 45.73
N SER A 18 -1.30 -31.87 45.30
CA SER A 18 -0.61 -30.59 45.29
C SER A 18 -1.42 -29.67 44.38
N ARG A 19 -2.11 -28.69 44.96
CA ARG A 19 -2.66 -27.58 44.17
C ARG A 19 -1.45 -26.87 43.58
N THR A 20 -1.21 -27.04 42.28
CA THR A 20 -0.41 -26.06 41.54
C THR A 20 -1.06 -24.70 41.78
N PRO A 21 -0.30 -23.67 42.21
CA PRO A 21 -0.85 -22.33 42.23
C PRO A 21 -1.39 -22.02 40.82
N PRO A 22 -2.56 -21.36 40.70
CA PRO A 22 -3.04 -20.94 39.39
C PRO A 22 -1.90 -20.16 38.73
N ALA A 23 -1.56 -20.50 37.48
CA ALA A 23 -0.57 -19.74 36.73
C ALA A 23 -0.95 -18.26 36.87
N GLU A 24 -0.07 -17.44 37.42
CA GLU A 24 -0.29 -16.01 37.51
C GLU A 24 -0.52 -15.52 36.09
N MET A 25 -1.78 -15.24 35.76
CA MET A 25 -2.15 -14.66 34.48
C MET A 25 -1.48 -13.29 34.45
N ARG A 26 -0.49 -13.12 33.57
CA ARG A 26 0.22 -11.85 33.43
C ARG A 26 -0.80 -10.77 33.14
N ASN A 27 -0.87 -9.76 34.01
CA ASN A 27 -1.74 -8.62 33.76
C ASN A 27 -1.09 -7.72 32.71
N TRP A 28 -1.50 -7.89 31.45
CA TRP A 28 -1.02 -7.07 30.34
C TRP A 28 -1.52 -5.61 30.41
N LEU A 29 -2.45 -5.29 31.31
CA LEU A 29 -2.91 -3.92 31.54
C LEU A 29 -1.90 -3.07 32.33
N ASP A 30 -0.95 -3.69 33.03
CA ASP A 30 0.07 -3.00 33.84
C ASP A 30 1.41 -2.81 33.10
N LEU A 31 1.39 -2.86 31.76
CA LEU A 31 2.58 -2.60 30.96
C LEU A 31 3.09 -1.17 31.19
N PRO A 32 4.42 -0.98 31.33
CA PRO A 32 5.02 0.35 31.33
C PRO A 32 4.65 1.15 30.08
N ARG A 33 4.43 2.46 30.25
CA ARG A 33 3.93 3.34 29.17
C ARG A 33 4.80 3.29 27.91
N ASP A 34 6.12 3.24 28.07
CA ASP A 34 7.09 3.15 26.99
C ASP A 34 6.96 1.84 26.20
N VAL A 35 6.76 0.72 26.89
CA VAL A 35 6.49 -0.58 26.25
C VAL A 35 5.17 -0.54 25.50
N THR A 36 4.11 0.01 26.10
CA THR A 36 2.81 0.18 25.43
C THR A 36 2.92 1.05 24.18
N VAL A 37 3.61 2.20 24.26
CA VAL A 37 3.85 3.06 23.09
C VAL A 37 4.58 2.28 22.00
N SER A 38 5.62 1.52 22.34
CA SER A 38 6.38 0.72 21.36
C SER A 38 5.57 -0.41 20.73
N ILE A 39 4.57 -0.95 21.42
CA ILE A 39 3.66 -1.95 20.85
C ILE A 39 2.69 -1.25 19.90
N LEU A 40 2.03 -0.20 20.38
CA LEU A 40 1.04 0.56 19.62
C LEU A 40 1.63 1.22 18.38
N SER A 41 2.91 1.63 18.41
CA SER A 41 3.58 2.25 17.27
C SER A 41 3.89 1.28 16.13
N ARG A 42 3.60 -0.01 16.30
CA ARG A 42 3.74 -1.05 15.27
C ARG A 42 2.41 -1.45 14.65
N LEU A 43 1.32 -0.90 15.18
CA LEU A 43 -0.02 -1.16 14.67
C LEU A 43 -0.35 -0.17 13.54
N ARG A 44 -1.16 -0.62 12.59
CA ARG A 44 -1.68 0.22 11.51
C ARG A 44 -2.84 1.12 11.98
N PRO A 45 -3.16 2.20 11.26
CA PRO A 45 -4.27 3.10 11.58
C PRO A 45 -5.59 2.39 11.87
N VAL A 46 -5.98 1.41 11.06
CA VAL A 46 -7.22 0.62 11.25
C VAL A 46 -7.20 -0.08 12.61
N GLU A 47 -6.13 -0.80 12.93
CA GLU A 47 -5.98 -1.53 14.20
C GLU A 47 -6.00 -0.57 15.40
N ILE A 48 -5.39 0.61 15.27
CA ILE A 48 -5.37 1.61 16.33
C ILE A 48 -6.77 2.17 16.58
N LEU A 49 -7.50 2.52 15.52
CA LEU A 49 -8.81 3.18 15.61
C LEU A 49 -9.93 2.20 15.97
N GLU A 50 -9.93 1.00 15.42
CA GLU A 50 -11.03 0.04 15.59
C GLU A 50 -10.85 -0.84 16.84
N SER A 51 -9.61 -1.06 17.29
CA SER A 51 -9.33 -2.01 18.38
C SER A 51 -8.50 -1.42 19.51
N ALA A 52 -7.27 -0.96 19.25
CA ALA A 52 -6.31 -0.68 20.31
C ALA A 52 -6.76 0.44 21.26
N GLN A 53 -7.38 1.51 20.73
CA GLN A 53 -7.87 2.61 21.56
C GLN A 53 -9.06 2.22 22.46
N MET A 54 -9.67 1.05 22.25
CA MET A 54 -10.83 0.54 22.99
C MET A 54 -10.45 -0.39 24.14
N VAL A 55 -9.17 -0.81 24.24
CA VAL A 55 -8.70 -1.77 25.25
C VAL A 55 -8.78 -1.20 26.67
N CYS A 56 -8.21 -0.01 26.90
CA CYS A 56 -8.25 0.65 28.21
C CYS A 56 -7.98 2.16 28.08
N MET A 57 -8.22 2.91 29.15
CA MET A 57 -8.01 4.36 29.16
C MET A 57 -6.56 4.77 28.85
N ALA A 58 -5.56 4.02 29.34
CA ALA A 58 -4.16 4.33 29.11
C ALA A 58 -3.80 4.22 27.62
N TRP A 59 -4.25 3.15 26.96
CA TRP A 59 -4.04 2.95 25.52
C TRP A 59 -4.78 4.02 24.73
N ARG A 60 -6.04 4.31 25.09
CA ARG A 60 -6.83 5.38 24.46
C ARG A 60 -6.15 6.74 24.52
N ILE A 61 -5.52 7.09 25.64
CA ILE A 61 -4.77 8.34 25.80
C ILE A 61 -3.54 8.34 24.89
N ILE A 62 -2.80 7.23 24.82
CA ILE A 62 -1.62 7.10 23.95
C ILE A 62 -2.04 7.21 22.47
N CYS A 63 -3.07 6.49 22.03
CA CYS A 63 -3.57 6.53 20.66
C CYS A 63 -4.11 7.90 20.22
N LYS A 64 -4.37 8.82 21.16
CA LYS A 64 -4.76 10.21 20.87
C LYS A 64 -3.57 11.18 20.79
N ASP A 65 -2.36 10.74 21.16
CA ASP A 65 -1.16 11.56 21.06
C ASP A 65 -0.78 11.75 19.58
N PRO A 66 -0.66 13.00 19.07
CA PRO A 66 -0.27 13.25 17.68
C PRO A 66 1.06 12.62 17.28
N LEU A 67 1.95 12.35 18.24
CA LEU A 67 3.22 11.68 17.95
C LEU A 67 3.06 10.22 17.50
N MET A 68 1.92 9.58 17.80
CA MET A 68 1.60 8.24 17.28
C MET A 68 1.27 8.25 15.79
N TRP A 69 0.91 9.41 15.23
CA TRP A 69 0.38 9.58 13.87
C TRP A 69 1.38 10.31 12.96
N ARG A 70 2.68 10.22 13.28
CA ARG A 70 3.74 10.75 12.42
C ARG A 70 3.99 9.87 11.19
N THR A 71 3.60 8.61 11.28
CA THR A 71 3.63 7.63 10.19
C THR A 71 2.23 7.03 10.09
N ILE A 72 1.66 7.05 8.89
CA ILE A 72 0.35 6.50 8.57
C ILE A 72 0.55 5.52 7.42
N ASP A 73 0.34 4.23 7.68
CA ASP A 73 0.46 3.20 6.66
C ASP A 73 -0.92 2.56 6.41
N MET A 74 -1.52 2.91 5.29
CA MET A 74 -2.84 2.43 4.85
C MET A 74 -2.69 1.34 3.79
N ALA A 75 -1.78 0.39 4.04
CA ALA A 75 -1.64 -0.79 3.22
C ALA A 75 -2.95 -1.60 3.17
N ASN A 76 -3.28 -2.09 1.98
CA ASN A 76 -4.49 -2.89 1.74
C ASN A 76 -4.06 -4.30 1.37
N ASP A 77 -3.97 -5.17 2.37
CA ASP A 77 -3.38 -6.51 2.20
C ASP A 77 -4.27 -7.45 1.36
N GLY A 78 -5.48 -7.02 0.97
CA GLY A 78 -6.41 -7.83 0.15
C GLY A 78 -6.91 -9.10 0.83
N GLU A 79 -6.53 -9.37 2.08
CA GLU A 79 -6.87 -10.61 2.79
C GLU A 79 -8.26 -10.60 3.44
N ASP A 80 -8.91 -9.44 3.57
CA ASP A 80 -10.21 -9.31 4.23
C ASP A 80 -11.29 -8.82 3.26
N ASP A 81 -11.78 -9.73 2.39
CA ASP A 81 -12.97 -9.54 1.53
C ASP A 81 -14.27 -9.23 2.32
N ASP A 82 -14.24 -9.27 3.66
CA ASP A 82 -15.44 -9.16 4.51
C ASP A 82 -15.54 -7.87 5.35
N MET A 83 -14.55 -6.95 5.31
CA MET A 83 -14.63 -5.68 6.03
C MET A 83 -14.42 -4.49 5.09
N PHE A 84 -15.52 -3.96 4.56
CA PHE A 84 -15.59 -2.67 3.85
C PHE A 84 -15.32 -1.49 4.80
N TYR A 85 -14.13 -1.40 5.40
CA TYR A 85 -13.73 -0.17 6.06
C TYR A 85 -13.73 0.93 5.02
N ASN A 86 -14.35 2.07 5.36
CA ASN A 86 -14.17 3.27 4.57
C ASN A 86 -12.74 3.78 4.82
N LEU A 87 -11.76 3.25 4.07
CA LEU A 87 -10.35 3.55 4.23
C LEU A 87 -10.05 5.04 4.05
N ASP A 88 -10.81 5.75 3.21
CA ASP A 88 -10.74 7.21 3.10
C ASP A 88 -11.08 7.86 4.45
N ALA A 89 -12.20 7.50 5.08
CA ALA A 89 -12.61 8.04 6.37
C ALA A 89 -11.59 7.73 7.48
N VAL A 90 -11.06 6.50 7.52
CA VAL A 90 -10.01 6.09 8.45
C VAL A 90 -8.74 6.92 8.24
N CYS A 91 -8.33 7.10 6.98
CA CYS A 91 -7.16 7.89 6.61
C CYS A 91 -7.32 9.36 7.05
N ARG A 92 -8.46 9.98 6.76
CA ARG A 92 -8.75 11.36 7.19
C ARG A 92 -8.69 11.51 8.70
N HIS A 93 -9.31 10.58 9.45
CA HIS A 93 -9.27 10.59 10.90
C HIS A 93 -7.84 10.44 11.45
N ALA A 94 -7.02 9.59 10.83
CA ALA A 94 -5.60 9.44 11.16
C ALA A 94 -4.80 10.73 10.89
N VAL A 95 -5.07 11.39 9.77
CA VAL A 95 -4.46 12.69 9.41
C VAL A 95 -4.83 13.77 10.41
N ASP A 96 -6.11 13.88 10.81
CA ASP A 96 -6.57 14.81 11.84
C ASP A 96 -5.85 14.56 13.17
N ARG A 97 -5.67 13.30 13.56
CA ARG A 97 -4.93 12.92 14.78
C ARG A 97 -3.47 13.36 14.74
N SER A 98 -2.85 13.44 13.56
CA SER A 98 -1.47 13.92 13.41
C SER A 98 -1.29 15.40 13.76
N CYS A 99 -2.37 16.20 13.73
CA CYS A 99 -2.33 17.64 14.00
C CYS A 99 -1.24 18.37 13.18
N GLY A 100 -1.10 18.02 11.90
CA GLY A 100 -0.11 18.61 10.99
C GLY A 100 1.33 18.12 11.19
N ARG A 101 1.55 17.07 12.00
CA ARG A 101 2.88 16.50 12.29
C ARG A 101 3.18 15.22 11.51
N LEU A 102 2.35 14.88 10.54
CA LEU A 102 2.56 13.76 9.64
C LEU A 102 3.87 13.94 8.86
N VAL A 103 4.68 12.88 8.84
CA VAL A 103 5.98 12.84 8.16
C VAL A 103 5.99 11.80 7.05
N ASP A 104 5.28 10.71 7.24
CA ASP A 104 5.32 9.54 6.38
C ASP A 104 3.91 9.01 6.17
N ILE A 105 3.49 8.86 4.91
CA ILE A 105 2.19 8.32 4.57
C ILE A 105 2.27 7.40 3.36
N ASN A 106 1.68 6.21 3.50
CA ASN A 106 1.49 5.24 2.43
C ASN A 106 -0.01 5.01 2.23
N ILE A 107 -0.47 5.03 0.98
CA ILE A 107 -1.87 4.83 0.58
C ILE A 107 -1.92 3.82 -0.56
N GLU A 108 -2.71 2.77 -0.38
CA GLU A 108 -2.82 1.68 -1.33
C GLU A 108 -4.25 1.49 -1.84
N HIS A 109 -4.45 1.52 -3.16
CA HIS A 109 -5.66 1.18 -3.91
C HIS A 109 -6.90 2.09 -3.75
N PHE A 110 -7.01 2.89 -2.69
CA PHE A 110 -8.19 3.77 -2.46
C PHE A 110 -7.93 5.27 -2.62
N GLY A 111 -6.67 5.68 -2.84
CA GLY A 111 -6.32 7.10 -2.94
C GLY A 111 -6.92 7.80 -4.17
N ASP A 112 -7.46 9.00 -3.96
CA ASP A 112 -7.96 9.91 -5.00
C ASP A 112 -7.42 11.34 -4.84
N GLU A 113 -7.78 12.24 -5.77
CA GLU A 113 -7.32 13.63 -5.75
C GLU A 113 -7.81 14.40 -4.51
N ASP A 114 -9.05 14.16 -4.06
CA ASP A 114 -9.66 14.84 -2.91
C ASP A 114 -8.98 14.45 -1.59
N LEU A 115 -8.67 13.17 -1.40
CA LEU A 115 -7.93 12.70 -0.24
C LEU A 115 -6.50 13.23 -0.25
N LEU A 116 -5.82 13.18 -1.40
CA LEU A 116 -4.46 13.69 -1.53
C LEU A 116 -4.40 15.20 -1.28
N GLU A 117 -5.36 15.97 -1.79
CA GLU A 117 -5.48 17.40 -1.51
C GLU A 117 -5.69 17.66 -0.02
N TYR A 118 -6.63 16.96 0.62
CA TYR A 118 -6.89 17.10 2.04
C TYR A 118 -5.65 16.78 2.91
N ILE A 119 -4.91 15.72 2.59
CA ILE A 119 -3.66 15.37 3.27
C ILE A 119 -2.64 16.49 3.14
N THR A 120 -2.43 16.98 1.92
CA THR A 120 -1.40 17.99 1.63
C THR A 120 -1.76 19.36 2.19
N ASP A 121 -3.04 19.70 2.32
CA ASP A 121 -3.50 20.91 3.01
C ASP A 121 -3.38 20.82 4.53
N SER A 122 -3.60 19.63 5.08
CA SER A 122 -3.51 19.40 6.53
C SER A 122 -2.06 19.30 7.01
N CYS A 123 -1.16 18.78 6.16
CA CYS A 123 0.19 18.37 6.54
C CYS A 123 1.26 18.80 5.52
N GLY A 124 1.85 19.98 5.72
CA GLY A 124 3.01 20.44 4.91
C GLY A 124 4.37 19.83 5.32
N GLY A 125 4.41 19.04 6.39
CA GLY A 125 5.63 18.46 6.98
C GLY A 125 6.05 17.09 6.41
N ILE A 126 5.33 16.59 5.41
CA ILE A 126 5.53 15.25 4.85
C ILE A 126 6.89 15.17 4.16
N ARG A 127 7.62 14.10 4.46
CA ARG A 127 8.94 13.77 3.90
C ARG A 127 8.91 12.50 3.07
N ARG A 128 7.95 11.61 3.31
CA ARG A 128 7.79 10.35 2.58
C ARG A 128 6.34 10.18 2.16
N LEU A 129 6.13 9.89 0.88
CA LEU A 129 4.83 9.63 0.28
C LEU A 129 4.89 8.36 -0.55
N GLY A 130 4.07 7.37 -0.20
CA GLY A 130 3.82 6.16 -0.96
C GLY A 130 2.42 6.19 -1.56
N LEU A 131 2.32 5.94 -2.87
CA LEU A 131 1.07 5.79 -3.60
C LEU A 131 1.12 4.47 -4.40
N VAL A 132 0.30 3.51 -4.01
CA VAL A 132 0.28 2.16 -4.62
C VAL A 132 -1.10 1.92 -5.21
N GLY A 133 -1.20 1.66 -6.52
CA GLY A 133 -2.47 1.35 -7.17
C GLY A 133 -3.54 2.45 -7.07
N CYS A 134 -3.14 3.72 -6.87
CA CYS A 134 -4.04 4.85 -6.75
C CYS A 134 -4.44 5.41 -8.13
N TYR A 135 -5.21 4.65 -8.91
CA TYR A 135 -5.56 4.98 -10.30
C TYR A 135 -6.47 6.22 -10.45
N ARG A 136 -7.19 6.61 -9.38
CA ARG A 136 -8.09 7.76 -9.37
C ARG A 136 -7.37 9.10 -9.21
N ILE A 137 -6.06 9.09 -8.96
CA ILE A 137 -5.26 10.31 -8.91
C ILE A 137 -4.94 10.73 -10.34
N SER A 138 -5.49 11.87 -10.75
CA SER A 138 -5.22 12.44 -12.07
C SER A 138 -3.76 12.88 -12.21
N ARG A 139 -3.29 12.97 -13.45
CA ARG A 139 -1.95 13.51 -13.79
C ARG A 139 -1.73 14.91 -13.23
N VAL A 140 -2.78 15.73 -13.22
CA VAL A 140 -2.75 17.10 -12.71
C VAL A 140 -2.78 17.10 -11.17
N GLY A 141 -3.58 16.23 -10.57
CA GLY A 141 -3.75 16.10 -9.12
C GLY A 141 -2.43 15.84 -8.39
N LEU A 142 -1.61 14.90 -8.88
CA LEU A 142 -0.30 14.64 -8.27
C LEU A 142 0.63 15.87 -8.34
N GLY A 143 0.62 16.60 -9.45
CA GLY A 143 1.42 17.82 -9.61
C GLY A 143 1.02 18.92 -8.64
N LYS A 144 -0.30 19.13 -8.46
CA LYS A 144 -0.84 20.07 -7.46
C LYS A 144 -0.43 19.67 -6.04
N ALA A 145 -0.59 18.40 -5.69
CA ALA A 145 -0.20 17.88 -4.38
C ALA A 145 1.31 18.11 -4.13
N ALA A 146 2.16 17.79 -5.11
CA ALA A 146 3.60 17.98 -5.01
C ALA A 146 4.00 19.45 -4.77
N SER A 147 3.24 20.42 -5.28
CA SER A 147 3.49 21.86 -5.03
C SER A 147 3.38 22.26 -3.55
N LYS A 148 2.61 21.49 -2.76
CA LYS A 148 2.46 21.69 -1.31
C LYS A 148 3.52 20.91 -0.51
N LEU A 149 4.15 19.89 -1.11
CA LEU A 149 5.10 18.96 -0.46
C LEU A 149 6.58 19.36 -0.62
N THR A 150 6.91 20.60 -0.28
CA THR A 150 8.28 21.14 -0.49
C THR A 150 9.37 20.47 0.36
N LEU A 151 9.00 19.69 1.37
CA LEU A 151 9.90 18.94 2.26
C LEU A 151 10.04 17.46 1.89
N LEU A 152 9.45 17.03 0.77
CA LEU A 152 9.47 15.64 0.34
C LEU A 152 10.89 15.18 0.03
N GLU A 153 11.30 14.09 0.67
CA GLU A 153 12.62 13.45 0.54
C GLU A 153 12.53 12.11 -0.20
N GLU A 154 11.39 11.41 -0.07
CA GLU A 154 11.15 10.11 -0.69
C GLU A 154 9.75 10.05 -1.30
N LEU A 155 9.68 9.60 -2.55
CA LEU A 155 8.43 9.37 -3.26
C LEU A 155 8.44 7.97 -3.84
N GLU A 156 7.43 7.18 -3.50
CA GLU A 156 7.19 5.85 -4.03
C GLU A 156 5.86 5.84 -4.76
N ILE A 157 5.91 5.44 -6.02
CA ILE A 157 4.74 5.29 -6.88
C ILE A 157 4.75 3.90 -7.49
N TYR A 158 3.68 3.15 -7.24
CA TYR A 158 3.46 1.83 -7.79
C TYR A 158 2.14 1.84 -8.56
N GLU A 159 2.17 1.46 -9.84
CA GLU A 159 0.97 1.34 -10.69
C GLU A 159 0.03 2.57 -10.73
N CYS A 160 0.55 3.80 -10.63
CA CYS A 160 -0.27 5.00 -10.84
C CYS A 160 -0.13 5.55 -12.27
N ASN A 161 -1.19 6.20 -12.75
CA ASN A 161 -1.22 6.86 -14.06
C ASN A 161 -0.42 8.17 -14.05
N LEU A 162 0.83 8.13 -14.53
CA LEU A 162 1.72 9.28 -14.58
C LEU A 162 1.98 9.76 -16.00
N SER A 163 2.03 11.07 -16.20
CA SER A 163 2.63 11.67 -17.39
C SER A 163 4.02 12.22 -17.09
N ARG A 164 4.78 12.46 -18.16
CA ARG A 164 6.02 13.25 -18.10
C ARG A 164 5.84 14.59 -17.39
N THR A 165 4.75 15.30 -17.71
CA THR A 165 4.46 16.62 -17.15
C THR A 165 4.22 16.55 -15.64
N SER A 166 3.52 15.52 -15.15
CA SER A 166 3.33 15.28 -13.72
C SER A 166 4.67 15.10 -12.99
N LEU A 167 5.55 14.25 -13.52
CA LEU A 167 6.86 14.01 -12.93
C LEU A 167 7.76 15.25 -12.96
N GLU A 168 7.72 16.04 -14.03
CA GLU A 168 8.44 17.32 -14.08
C GLU A 168 7.92 18.30 -13.00
N MET A 169 6.61 18.34 -12.75
CA MET A 169 6.04 19.17 -11.67
C MET A 169 6.51 18.69 -10.29
N VAL A 170 6.53 17.38 -10.05
CA VAL A 170 7.06 16.79 -8.82
C VAL A 170 8.52 17.20 -8.62
N GLY A 171 9.37 16.98 -9.61
CA GLY A 171 10.80 17.28 -9.51
C GLY A 171 11.09 18.76 -9.31
N ARG A 172 10.28 19.66 -9.92
CA ARG A 172 10.41 21.12 -9.70
C ARG A 172 9.93 21.56 -8.32
N SER A 173 8.92 20.88 -7.76
CA SER A 173 8.29 21.27 -6.50
C SER A 173 8.95 20.68 -5.27
N CYS A 174 9.66 19.56 -5.42
CA CYS A 174 10.27 18.79 -4.34
C CYS A 174 11.81 18.84 -4.44
N PRO A 175 12.48 19.96 -4.10
CA PRO A 175 13.92 20.11 -4.28
C PRO A 175 14.77 19.24 -3.32
N LEU A 176 14.16 18.71 -2.26
CA LEU A 176 14.81 17.83 -1.28
C LEU A 176 14.67 16.35 -1.61
N LEU A 177 14.04 16.00 -2.74
CA LEU A 177 13.80 14.62 -3.15
C LEU A 177 15.14 13.91 -3.40
N LYS A 178 15.41 12.88 -2.60
CA LYS A 178 16.63 12.06 -2.65
C LYS A 178 16.35 10.63 -3.09
N SER A 179 15.15 10.13 -2.84
CA SER A 179 14.73 8.78 -3.21
C SER A 179 13.48 8.85 -4.07
N PHE A 180 13.52 8.23 -5.24
CA PHE A 180 12.36 8.09 -6.11
C PHE A 180 12.22 6.64 -6.57
N LYS A 181 11.07 6.04 -6.29
CA LYS A 181 10.73 4.70 -6.76
C LYS A 181 9.50 4.78 -7.66
N LEU A 182 9.64 4.25 -8.87
CA LEU A 182 8.55 4.12 -9.84
C LEU A 182 8.50 2.67 -10.31
N ASN A 183 7.43 1.98 -9.93
CA ASN A 183 7.26 0.55 -10.16
C ASN A 183 6.07 0.28 -11.09
N ARG A 184 6.29 -0.53 -12.13
CA ARG A 184 5.26 -0.97 -13.09
C ARG A 184 5.40 -2.47 -13.44
N PRO A 185 5.04 -3.37 -12.53
CA PRO A 185 5.25 -4.81 -12.72
C PRO A 185 4.29 -5.47 -13.72
N GLU A 186 3.19 -4.82 -14.14
CA GLU A 186 2.35 -5.33 -15.24
C GLU A 186 3.13 -5.53 -16.56
N PHE A 187 4.24 -4.79 -16.76
CA PHE A 187 5.12 -5.02 -17.91
C PHE A 187 6.00 -6.28 -17.79
N SER A 188 6.07 -6.90 -16.61
CA SER A 188 6.87 -8.10 -16.38
C SER A 188 6.12 -9.43 -16.49
N ASP A 189 4.81 -9.49 -16.23
CA ASP A 189 4.05 -10.76 -16.32
C ASP A 189 3.25 -10.92 -17.62
N TYR A 190 2.77 -9.83 -18.22
CA TYR A 190 2.06 -9.88 -19.50
C TYR A 190 2.81 -9.05 -20.54
N GLY A 191 3.68 -9.71 -21.30
CA GLY A 191 4.48 -9.04 -22.34
C GLY A 191 3.62 -8.19 -23.26
N ILE A 192 3.65 -6.86 -23.10
CA ILE A 192 3.06 -5.81 -23.95
C ILE A 192 1.53 -5.92 -24.23
N SER A 193 0.87 -7.06 -24.02
CA SER A 193 -0.52 -7.30 -24.45
C SER A 193 -1.59 -6.90 -23.43
N GLY A 194 -1.23 -6.58 -22.19
CA GLY A 194 -2.19 -6.21 -21.14
C GLY A 194 -2.85 -4.84 -21.33
N PHE A 195 -2.20 -3.91 -22.03
CA PHE A 195 -2.74 -2.56 -22.24
C PHE A 195 -3.86 -2.51 -23.30
N ALA A 196 -3.93 -3.48 -24.22
CA ALA A 196 -5.00 -3.52 -25.21
C ALA A 196 -6.37 -3.95 -24.63
N ALA A 197 -6.42 -4.33 -23.34
CA ALA A 197 -7.66 -4.73 -22.67
C ALA A 197 -8.24 -3.65 -21.74
N TYR A 198 -7.52 -2.55 -21.53
CA TYR A 198 -7.93 -1.41 -20.67
C TYR A 198 -8.27 -0.15 -21.50
N ASP A 199 -8.72 -0.32 -22.75
CA ASP A 199 -9.29 0.74 -23.61
C ASP A 199 -10.69 1.23 -23.11
N GLY A 200 -11.01 1.04 -21.83
CA GLY A 200 -12.33 1.30 -21.25
C GLY A 200 -12.39 2.42 -20.20
N PHE A 201 -11.33 3.21 -20.02
CA PHE A 201 -11.29 4.27 -18.99
C PHE A 201 -11.46 5.70 -19.54
N ASP A 202 -11.93 5.85 -20.77
CA ASP A 202 -12.29 7.16 -21.37
C ASP A 202 -13.74 7.60 -21.07
N ASP A 203 -14.46 6.91 -20.17
CA ASP A 203 -15.86 7.25 -19.82
C ASP A 203 -16.01 7.98 -18.46
N TRP A 204 -14.93 8.58 -17.93
CA TRP A 204 -14.99 9.45 -16.75
C TRP A 204 -14.84 10.93 -17.12
N ASN A 205 -15.94 11.47 -17.62
CA ASN A 205 -16.39 12.87 -17.55
C ASN A 205 -15.41 13.95 -18.06
N ASP A 206 -15.60 14.32 -19.33
CA ASP A 206 -15.57 15.72 -19.76
C ASP A 206 -16.90 16.05 -20.46
N ASP A 207 -18.02 15.70 -19.81
CA ASP A 207 -19.34 16.27 -20.14
C ASP A 207 -19.52 17.56 -19.34
N GLU A 208 -19.13 18.68 -19.94
CA GLU A 208 -19.91 19.93 -19.95
C GLU A 208 -19.18 20.97 -20.83
N ASN A 209 -19.52 20.99 -22.11
CA ASN A 209 -19.94 22.21 -22.83
C ASN A 209 -20.25 21.84 -24.27
N GLY A 210 -21.55 21.67 -24.54
CA GLY A 210 -22.06 21.59 -25.90
C GLY A 210 -21.81 22.89 -26.65
N ASP A 211 -21.24 22.77 -27.84
CA ASP A 211 -21.58 23.65 -28.96
C ASP A 211 -21.52 22.83 -30.25
N GLU A 212 -22.70 22.50 -30.75
CA GLU A 212 -22.90 21.98 -32.10
C GLU A 212 -22.64 23.12 -33.09
N SER A 213 -21.50 23.13 -33.78
CA SER A 213 -21.48 23.68 -35.15
C SER A 213 -20.25 23.31 -35.99
N ASN A 214 -20.58 22.69 -37.11
CA ASN A 214 -20.01 22.82 -38.46
C ASN A 214 -18.69 22.12 -38.81
N ASP A 215 -18.85 21.15 -39.71
CA ASP A 215 -18.20 21.07 -41.02
C ASP A 215 -16.72 21.41 -41.09
N ASP A 216 -15.88 20.38 -41.30
CA ASP A 216 -14.94 20.37 -42.41
C ASP A 216 -14.46 18.94 -42.71
N GLU A 217 -14.86 18.45 -43.88
CA GLU A 217 -14.28 17.29 -44.54
C GLU A 217 -12.78 17.54 -44.80
N ASN A 218 -11.91 16.78 -44.14
CA ASN A 218 -10.60 16.46 -44.71
C ASN A 218 -10.21 15.05 -44.27
N GLY A 219 -10.25 14.13 -45.23
CA GLY A 219 -9.75 12.78 -45.06
C GLY A 219 -8.25 12.79 -44.76
N ASP A 220 -7.90 12.25 -43.62
CA ASP A 220 -6.63 11.56 -43.44
C ASP A 220 -6.97 10.17 -42.91
N GLU A 221 -6.83 9.17 -43.78
CA GLU A 221 -6.92 7.76 -43.44
C GLU A 221 -5.67 7.38 -42.64
N ASN A 222 -5.62 7.83 -41.39
CA ASN A 222 -4.79 7.24 -40.34
C ASN A 222 -5.74 6.90 -39.19
N GLY A 223 -6.36 5.72 -39.29
CA GLY A 223 -6.90 5.00 -38.14
C GLY A 223 -5.78 4.55 -37.19
N GLY A 224 -4.94 5.49 -36.77
CA GLY A 224 -3.98 5.32 -35.70
C GLY A 224 -4.73 5.53 -34.39
N SER A 225 -4.92 4.45 -33.65
CA SER A 225 -5.31 4.46 -32.24
C SER A 225 -4.55 5.60 -31.52
N VAL A 226 -5.29 6.55 -30.95
CA VAL A 226 -4.78 7.77 -30.27
C VAL A 226 -4.03 7.43 -28.97
N ILE A 227 -3.80 6.14 -28.69
CA ILE A 227 -3.43 5.61 -27.38
C ILE A 227 -2.00 5.07 -27.31
N ASP A 228 -1.12 5.33 -28.30
CA ASP A 228 0.24 4.76 -28.33
C ASP A 228 1.39 5.78 -28.42
N SER A 229 1.34 6.90 -27.68
CA SER A 229 2.47 7.84 -27.61
C SER A 229 2.91 8.19 -26.19
N PHE A 230 3.06 7.19 -25.32
CA PHE A 230 3.99 7.33 -24.20
C PHE A 230 5.39 7.07 -24.72
N GLY A 231 6.23 8.10 -24.78
CA GLY A 231 7.62 7.94 -25.15
C GLY A 231 8.30 6.98 -24.18
N LYS A 232 9.00 5.96 -24.70
CA LYS A 232 9.67 4.92 -23.88
C LYS A 232 10.62 5.47 -22.80
N ASP A 233 11.10 6.70 -22.99
CA ASP A 233 12.04 7.39 -22.09
C ASP A 233 11.43 8.63 -21.42
N ASP A 234 10.11 8.87 -21.52
CA ASP A 234 9.50 10.12 -21.04
C ASP A 234 9.70 10.35 -19.54
N GLU A 235 9.57 9.31 -18.73
CA GLU A 235 9.86 9.40 -17.30
C GLU A 235 11.35 9.70 -17.05
N ALA A 236 12.26 9.08 -17.81
CA ALA A 236 13.68 9.35 -17.72
C ALA A 236 14.03 10.80 -18.09
N LEU A 237 13.33 11.36 -19.08
CA LEU A 237 13.49 12.77 -19.46
C LEU A 237 13.00 13.72 -18.36
N ALA A 238 11.87 13.41 -17.71
CA ALA A 238 11.37 14.19 -16.59
C ALA A 238 12.36 14.16 -15.41
N ILE A 239 12.81 12.96 -15.02
CA ILE A 239 13.77 12.76 -13.93
C ILE A 239 15.07 13.51 -14.22
N ALA A 240 15.67 13.28 -15.40
CA ALA A 240 16.91 13.94 -15.80
C ALA A 240 16.78 15.47 -15.92
N GLY A 241 15.57 15.98 -16.23
CA GLY A 241 15.33 17.41 -16.36
C GLY A 241 15.13 18.13 -15.02
N THR A 242 14.70 17.44 -13.98
CA THR A 242 14.15 18.08 -12.77
C THR A 242 14.65 17.52 -11.44
N MET A 243 15.10 16.27 -11.38
CA MET A 243 15.43 15.56 -10.13
C MET A 243 16.94 15.29 -9.96
N ASN A 244 17.76 16.30 -10.22
CA ASN A 244 19.23 16.17 -10.27
C ASN A 244 19.88 15.83 -8.90
N GLY A 245 19.13 16.01 -7.81
CA GLY A 245 19.55 15.73 -6.42
C GLY A 245 19.34 14.28 -5.96
N LEU A 246 18.85 13.39 -6.83
CA LEU A 246 18.57 12.00 -6.47
C LEU A 246 19.84 11.22 -6.07
N HIS A 247 19.67 10.43 -5.01
CA HIS A 247 20.64 9.47 -4.48
C HIS A 247 20.19 8.03 -4.71
N HIS A 248 18.88 7.80 -4.69
CA HIS A 248 18.28 6.49 -4.90
C HIS A 248 17.20 6.59 -5.98
N LEU A 249 17.30 5.74 -7.00
CA LEU A 249 16.32 5.64 -8.08
C LEU A 249 15.96 4.18 -8.33
N GLN A 250 14.68 3.87 -8.35
CA GLN A 250 14.15 2.58 -8.75
C GLN A 250 13.16 2.79 -9.89
N LEU A 251 13.39 2.11 -11.01
CA LEU A 251 12.56 2.11 -12.21
C LEU A 251 12.17 0.67 -12.54
N PHE A 252 11.39 0.03 -11.66
CA PHE A 252 11.07 -1.38 -11.81
C PHE A 252 10.05 -1.60 -12.92
N GLY A 253 10.33 -2.52 -13.86
CA GLY A 253 9.41 -2.84 -14.97
C GLY A 253 9.21 -1.72 -15.98
N ASN A 254 10.08 -0.71 -16.02
CA ASN A 254 9.92 0.43 -16.92
C ASN A 254 10.36 0.09 -18.37
N ARG A 255 9.76 0.76 -19.37
CA ARG A 255 10.12 0.62 -20.80
C ARG A 255 11.41 1.37 -21.20
N LEU A 256 12.17 1.87 -20.22
CA LEU A 256 13.41 2.62 -20.34
C LEU A 256 14.39 2.05 -21.36
N THR A 257 14.88 2.90 -22.25
CA THR A 257 15.92 2.56 -23.22
C THR A 257 17.30 3.02 -22.76
N ASN A 258 18.33 2.60 -23.50
CA ASN A 258 19.70 3.04 -23.28
C ASN A 258 19.88 4.56 -23.35
N ASP A 259 19.07 5.27 -24.14
CA ASP A 259 19.15 6.74 -24.27
C ASP A 259 18.55 7.44 -23.05
N GLY A 260 17.41 6.97 -22.55
CA GLY A 260 16.84 7.44 -21.29
C GLY A 260 17.79 7.22 -20.11
N LEU A 261 18.35 6.02 -19.98
CA LEU A 261 19.31 5.70 -18.92
C LEU A 261 20.57 6.58 -18.99
N ARG A 262 21.10 6.84 -20.20
CA ARG A 262 22.23 7.77 -20.38
C ARG A 262 21.91 9.16 -19.84
N LYS A 263 20.72 9.70 -20.14
CA LYS A 263 20.31 11.02 -19.66
C LYS A 263 20.19 11.08 -18.15
N ILE A 264 19.60 10.06 -17.52
CA ILE A 264 19.56 9.96 -16.05
C ILE A 264 20.98 10.00 -15.48
N LEU A 265 21.90 9.19 -16.02
CA LEU A 265 23.29 9.21 -15.60
C LEU A 265 23.92 10.58 -15.87
N ASP A 266 23.69 11.23 -16.99
CA ASP A 266 24.30 12.55 -17.26
C ASP A 266 23.82 13.63 -16.29
N CYS A 267 22.56 13.57 -15.84
CA CYS A 267 21.92 14.64 -15.07
C CYS A 267 21.82 14.38 -13.55
N CYS A 268 21.95 13.14 -13.07
CA CYS A 268 21.85 12.79 -11.64
C CYS A 268 23.21 12.41 -11.04
N PRO A 269 24.16 13.35 -10.85
CA PRO A 269 25.55 13.06 -10.49
C PRO A 269 25.72 12.37 -9.13
N HIS A 270 24.75 12.52 -8.22
CA HIS A 270 24.81 12.00 -6.85
C HIS A 270 24.17 10.62 -6.68
N LEU A 271 23.71 10.00 -7.77
CA LEU A 271 23.02 8.72 -7.71
C LEU A 271 23.95 7.60 -7.16
N GLU A 272 23.57 7.05 -6.02
CA GLU A 272 24.30 6.00 -5.31
C GLU A 272 23.67 4.62 -5.51
N SER A 273 22.35 4.57 -5.63
CA SER A 273 21.55 3.37 -5.84
C SER A 273 20.71 3.49 -7.10
N LEU A 274 20.73 2.46 -7.94
CA LEU A 274 19.93 2.37 -9.15
C LEU A 274 19.39 0.95 -9.30
N ASP A 275 18.06 0.83 -9.29
CA ASP A 275 17.36 -0.42 -9.55
C ASP A 275 16.64 -0.39 -10.89
N LEU A 276 17.04 -1.29 -11.80
CA LEU A 276 16.55 -1.43 -13.17
C LEU A 276 15.91 -2.79 -13.42
N ARG A 277 15.56 -3.54 -12.38
CA ARG A 277 14.92 -4.86 -12.54
C ARG A 277 13.70 -4.76 -13.44
N ASN A 278 13.53 -5.76 -14.29
CA ASN A 278 12.48 -5.84 -15.31
C ASN A 278 12.49 -4.72 -16.38
N CYS A 279 13.54 -3.89 -16.47
CA CYS A 279 13.75 -2.98 -17.61
C CYS A 279 14.38 -3.72 -18.81
N PHE A 280 13.59 -4.55 -19.50
CA PHE A 280 14.10 -5.44 -20.55
C PHE A 280 14.51 -4.75 -21.87
N ASN A 281 14.21 -3.46 -22.03
CA ASN A 281 14.64 -2.66 -23.19
C ASN A 281 16.10 -2.17 -23.09
N LEU A 282 16.80 -2.47 -22.00
CA LEU A 282 18.19 -2.06 -21.78
C LEU A 282 19.19 -3.08 -22.29
N ASP A 283 20.21 -2.61 -23.01
CA ASP A 283 21.42 -3.40 -23.32
C ASP A 283 22.61 -2.87 -22.51
N LEU A 284 22.92 -3.60 -21.43
CA LEU A 284 24.00 -3.28 -20.49
C LEU A 284 25.27 -4.12 -20.71
N LYS A 285 25.41 -4.85 -21.84
CA LYS A 285 26.62 -5.64 -22.11
C LYS A 285 27.84 -4.79 -22.49
N GLY A 286 27.62 -3.52 -22.86
CA GLY A 286 28.65 -2.62 -23.39
C GLY A 286 29.11 -1.52 -22.43
N ALA A 287 29.57 -0.41 -23.01
CA ALA A 287 30.12 0.74 -22.26
C ALA A 287 29.12 1.34 -21.25
N LEU A 288 27.81 1.29 -21.55
CA LEU A 288 26.78 1.79 -20.66
C LEU A 288 26.68 0.98 -19.36
N GLY A 289 26.68 -0.35 -19.44
CA GLY A 289 26.67 -1.20 -18.25
C GLY A 289 27.95 -1.04 -17.43
N LYS A 290 29.11 -0.94 -18.08
CA LYS A 290 30.38 -0.62 -17.40
C LYS A 290 30.29 0.72 -16.66
N ARG A 291 29.77 1.76 -17.32
CA ARG A 291 29.54 3.08 -16.70
C ARG A 291 28.63 2.99 -15.47
N CYS A 292 27.56 2.19 -15.54
CA CYS A 292 26.67 1.98 -14.39
C CYS A 292 27.42 1.32 -13.24
N ALA A 293 28.12 0.21 -13.50
CA ALA A 293 28.84 -0.55 -12.48
C ALA A 293 30.00 0.23 -11.81
N GLU A 294 30.66 1.13 -12.55
CA GLU A 294 31.74 1.96 -12.02
C GLU A 294 31.23 3.13 -11.17
N ARG A 295 30.05 3.66 -11.50
CA ARG A 295 29.52 4.88 -10.89
C ARG A 295 28.53 4.61 -9.76
N ILE A 296 27.67 3.61 -9.91
CA ILE A 296 26.58 3.31 -8.98
C ILE A 296 27.09 2.29 -7.95
N LYS A 297 26.93 2.60 -6.66
CA LYS A 297 27.39 1.73 -5.57
C LYS A 297 26.48 0.51 -5.42
N GLN A 298 25.18 0.72 -5.52
CA GLN A 298 24.15 -0.31 -5.41
C GLN A 298 23.39 -0.39 -6.73
N LEU A 299 23.78 -1.32 -7.60
CA LEU A 299 23.16 -1.51 -8.91
C LEU A 299 22.39 -2.82 -8.93
N ARG A 300 21.11 -2.76 -9.33
CA ARG A 300 20.29 -3.94 -9.63
C ARG A 300 19.96 -3.94 -11.13
N LEU A 301 20.27 -5.04 -11.79
CA LEU A 301 20.17 -5.19 -13.24
C LEU A 301 18.80 -5.76 -13.64
N PRO A 302 18.39 -5.61 -14.92
CA PRO A 302 17.10 -6.08 -15.40
C PRO A 302 16.73 -7.54 -15.09
N ASN A 303 17.71 -8.43 -15.01
CA ASN A 303 17.50 -9.86 -14.78
C ASN A 303 17.86 -10.32 -13.36
N ASP A 304 18.15 -9.38 -12.43
CA ASP A 304 18.40 -9.74 -11.04
C ASP A 304 17.11 -10.24 -10.35
N SER A 305 17.26 -11.06 -9.31
CA SER A 305 16.11 -11.63 -8.60
C SER A 305 15.16 -10.56 -8.05
N ILE A 306 13.88 -10.93 -8.01
CA ILE A 306 12.77 -10.15 -7.44
C ILE A 306 12.27 -10.75 -6.13
N ASP A 307 12.97 -11.74 -5.56
CA ASP A 307 12.54 -12.42 -4.32
C ASP A 307 12.43 -11.48 -3.11
N ASP A 308 13.16 -10.36 -3.14
CA ASP A 308 13.13 -9.29 -2.14
C ASP A 308 12.18 -8.15 -2.51
N TYR A 309 11.36 -8.31 -3.54
CA TYR A 309 10.39 -7.30 -3.96
C TYR A 309 9.16 -7.35 -3.05
N GLU A 310 8.90 -6.23 -2.37
CA GLU A 310 7.90 -6.11 -1.29
C GLU A 310 6.46 -6.27 -1.80
N PHE A 311 6.20 -6.00 -3.08
CA PHE A 311 4.89 -6.18 -3.73
C PHE A 311 4.89 -7.44 -4.59
N ARG A 312 4.78 -8.60 -3.94
CA ARG A 312 4.39 -9.80 -4.67
C ARG A 312 2.90 -9.64 -4.94
N THR A 313 2.51 -9.43 -6.20
CA THR A 313 1.17 -9.81 -6.60
C THR A 313 1.01 -11.26 -6.12
N ALA A 314 0.14 -11.49 -5.13
CA ALA A 314 -0.51 -12.78 -5.09
C ALA A 314 -0.99 -12.99 -6.53
N PRO A 315 -0.66 -14.12 -7.20
CA PRO A 315 -1.20 -14.36 -8.52
C PRO A 315 -2.69 -14.16 -8.35
N CYS A 316 -3.22 -13.09 -8.92
CA CYS A 316 -4.64 -12.90 -9.02
C CYS A 316 -5.04 -14.10 -9.85
N ASP A 317 -5.60 -15.11 -9.19
CA ASP A 317 -6.26 -16.23 -9.80
C ASP A 317 -7.56 -15.68 -10.41
N TYR A 318 -7.41 -14.73 -11.32
CA TYR A 318 -8.34 -14.52 -12.40
C TYR A 318 -8.13 -15.70 -13.33
N GLY A 319 -8.51 -16.88 -12.83
CA GLY A 319 -8.73 -18.05 -13.63
C GLY A 319 -9.69 -17.63 -14.72
N PHE A 320 -9.16 -17.46 -15.93
CA PHE A 320 -9.95 -17.59 -17.13
C PHE A 320 -10.64 -18.95 -17.02
N TYR A 321 -11.90 -18.96 -16.59
CA TYR A 321 -12.81 -20.08 -16.82
C TYR A 321 -13.07 -20.14 -18.33
N ASN A 322 -12.05 -20.60 -19.07
CA ASN A 322 -12.28 -21.37 -20.28
C ASN A 322 -12.31 -22.82 -19.82
N ASP A 323 -13.51 -23.29 -19.52
CA ASP A 323 -13.93 -24.60 -20.03
C ASP A 323 -15.45 -24.64 -20.00
N SER A 324 -16.01 -24.43 -21.18
CA SER A 324 -17.14 -25.22 -21.62
C SER A 324 -16.83 -26.70 -21.39
N GLU A 325 -17.42 -27.33 -20.39
CA GLU A 325 -17.90 -28.70 -20.47
C GLU A 325 -18.76 -29.04 -19.23
N ASP A 326 -19.92 -29.63 -19.52
CA ASP A 326 -20.97 -30.07 -18.62
C ASP A 326 -20.46 -30.82 -17.38
N PHE A 327 -20.90 -30.42 -16.19
CA PHE A 327 -21.06 -31.34 -15.06
C PHE A 327 -22.24 -30.93 -14.17
N ASP A 328 -23.31 -31.71 -14.29
CA ASP A 328 -24.39 -31.80 -13.30
C ASP A 328 -23.80 -32.26 -11.94
N CYS A 329 -24.09 -31.53 -10.87
CA CYS A 329 -24.24 -32.15 -9.56
C CYS A 329 -25.35 -31.46 -8.74
N ASP A 330 -26.52 -32.07 -8.79
CA ASP A 330 -27.45 -32.07 -7.67
C ASP A 330 -26.72 -32.60 -6.44
N ASP A 331 -26.74 -31.85 -5.33
CA ASP A 331 -26.95 -32.48 -4.02
C ASP A 331 -27.48 -31.44 -3.01
N ASP A 332 -28.76 -31.61 -2.68
CA ASP A 332 -29.45 -31.08 -1.52
C ASP A 332 -28.69 -31.46 -0.23
N TYR A 333 -28.62 -30.57 0.76
CA TYR A 333 -29.11 -30.85 2.13
C TYR A 333 -29.06 -29.60 3.03
N PRO A 334 -30.19 -29.23 3.69
CA PRO A 334 -30.29 -28.08 4.60
C PRO A 334 -30.19 -28.51 6.07
N TYR A 335 -29.58 -27.68 6.93
CA TYR A 335 -29.73 -27.81 8.38
C TYR A 335 -29.94 -26.44 9.04
N ASP A 336 -31.20 -26.17 9.33
CA ASP A 336 -31.69 -25.19 10.30
C ASP A 336 -31.47 -25.72 11.72
N PHE A 337 -30.89 -24.94 12.64
CA PHE A 337 -31.18 -25.10 14.07
C PHE A 337 -31.08 -23.77 14.84
N ASN A 338 -32.26 -23.30 15.21
CA ASN A 338 -32.55 -22.20 16.13
C ASN A 338 -32.56 -22.73 17.58
N GLY A 339 -32.09 -21.94 18.58
CA GLY A 339 -32.70 -21.99 19.92
C GLY A 339 -31.85 -21.75 21.19
N TYR A 340 -31.91 -20.50 21.69
CA TYR A 340 -32.15 -20.03 23.08
C TYR A 340 -31.30 -20.49 24.29
N TYR A 341 -30.74 -19.51 25.03
CA TYR A 341 -31.06 -19.09 26.43
C TYR A 341 -30.21 -17.83 26.74
N SER A 342 -30.77 -16.62 26.91
CA SER A 342 -31.46 -16.04 28.08
C SER A 342 -30.52 -15.21 28.98
N ASP A 343 -30.63 -13.89 28.82
CA ASP A 343 -30.66 -12.82 29.84
C ASP A 343 -29.86 -13.01 31.14
N ASP A 344 -28.73 -12.31 31.23
CA ASP A 344 -28.33 -11.54 32.40
C ASP A 344 -27.75 -10.22 31.87
N SER A 345 -28.65 -9.25 31.73
CA SER A 345 -28.35 -7.84 31.54
C SER A 345 -27.83 -7.26 32.85
N ASP A 346 -26.63 -6.68 32.83
CA ASP A 346 -26.37 -5.30 33.29
C ASP A 346 -24.88 -4.98 33.20
N PHE A 347 -24.57 -3.92 32.43
CA PHE A 347 -23.24 -3.36 32.13
C PHE A 347 -22.53 -3.87 30.85
N TYR A 348 -23.23 -3.80 29.72
CA TYR A 348 -22.59 -3.64 28.41
C TYR A 348 -23.27 -2.47 27.69
N ASP A 349 -22.59 -1.33 27.60
CA ASP A 349 -22.93 -0.33 26.60
C ASP A 349 -22.47 -0.87 25.24
N ASP A 350 -23.46 -1.07 24.37
CA ASP A 350 -23.39 -1.51 22.99
C ASP A 350 -22.57 -0.53 22.14
N PHE A 351 -21.29 -0.83 21.92
CA PHE A 351 -20.45 -0.15 20.92
C PHE A 351 -20.38 -0.92 19.58
N THR A 352 -21.20 -1.95 19.39
CA THR A 352 -21.28 -2.68 18.11
C THR A 352 -22.26 -2.06 17.11
N LYS A 353 -22.79 -0.87 17.41
CA LYS A 353 -23.66 -0.11 16.50
C LYS A 353 -23.32 1.38 16.46
N ILE A 354 -22.05 1.73 16.28
CA ILE A 354 -21.76 3.07 15.77
C ILE A 354 -22.17 3.08 14.30
N ARG A 355 -23.41 3.48 14.03
CA ARG A 355 -23.81 3.89 12.69
C ARG A 355 -23.25 5.28 12.43
N PHE A 356 -22.82 5.49 11.19
CA PHE A 356 -22.24 6.74 10.69
C PHE A 356 -23.10 8.00 10.92
N SER A 357 -24.36 7.85 11.37
CA SER A 357 -25.24 8.95 11.79
C SER A 357 -24.83 9.62 13.10
N ASP A 358 -23.99 8.99 13.91
CA ASP A 358 -23.74 9.43 15.30
C ASP A 358 -22.42 10.20 15.47
N LEU A 359 -21.81 10.65 14.37
CA LEU A 359 -20.57 11.46 14.35
C LEU A 359 -20.80 12.95 14.01
N PHE A 360 -22.01 13.48 14.19
CA PHE A 360 -22.29 14.92 14.21
C PHE A 360 -22.89 15.38 15.53
#